data_AF-A0A2E3DWC2-F1
#
_entry.id   AF-A0A2E3DWC2-F1
#
_cell.length_a   1.000
_cell.length_b   1.000
_cell.length_c   1.000
_cell.angle_alpha   90.00
_cell.angle_beta   90.00
_cell.angle_gamma   90.00
#
_symmetry.space_group_name_H-M   'P 1'
#
loop_
_entity.id
_entity.type
_entity.pdbx_description
1 polymer ?
#
loop_
_entity_poly.entity_id
_entity_poly.type
_entity_poly.pdbx_seq_one_letter_code
_entity_poly.pdbx_strand_id
1 'polypeptide(L)'
;MIYRILSILLFSPFLFGDQVDELEDLLLNHPDLIIHPEKLYKSDGLWISEITDAPFTGRVEIYLQDVSNKKVLECTLVKGLKHGIFIQYYDHLEKFSGIIGLYMEDMKEGGWVITEPMEGWANTTPLELTKNHKITYISYRDGLRDGSVKVSDFLNGRYFNGKKTGTWFFFNDSDNKDIWTEKHYYDEDELLQNECREIIDGNIFNMDCDKYAKKYTGSRYLLIQLDPKMAKKEKIEESKRIVIQDVNGRNVEIIANEFLGHIKHYHTRKMSIHKERGYAFKVNDALRKMLRNITED
;
A
#
# COMPACT_ATOMS: atom_id res chain seq x y z
N MET A 1 -51.55 -20.60 -2.57
CA MET A 1 -50.23 -21.23 -2.41
C MET A 1 -49.26 -20.51 -3.34
N ILE A 2 -48.61 -19.45 -2.86
CA ILE A 2 -47.72 -18.59 -3.66
C ILE A 2 -46.29 -18.94 -3.25
N TYR A 3 -45.54 -19.58 -4.15
CA TYR A 3 -44.11 -19.76 -3.97
C TYR A 3 -43.42 -18.42 -4.19
N ARG A 4 -42.93 -17.80 -3.10
CA ARG A 4 -41.94 -16.72 -3.18
C ARG A 4 -40.59 -17.35 -3.47
N ILE A 5 -40.11 -17.19 -4.71
CA ILE A 5 -38.72 -17.45 -5.06
C ILE A 5 -37.90 -16.34 -4.39
N LEU A 6 -37.15 -16.72 -3.36
CA LEU A 6 -36.19 -15.86 -2.69
C LEU A 6 -34.94 -15.83 -3.57
N SER A 7 -34.82 -14.81 -4.42
CA SER A 7 -33.58 -14.54 -5.16
C SER A 7 -32.50 -14.12 -4.15
N ILE A 8 -31.65 -15.06 -3.77
CA ILE A 8 -30.43 -14.79 -3.00
C ILE A 8 -29.48 -14.06 -3.94
N LEU A 9 -29.39 -12.74 -3.78
CA LEU A 9 -28.28 -11.95 -4.30
C LEU A 9 -27.01 -12.44 -3.60
N LEU A 10 -26.29 -13.34 -4.26
CA LEU A 10 -24.90 -13.63 -3.95
C LEU A 10 -24.11 -12.35 -4.22
N PHE A 11 -24.02 -11.48 -3.21
CA PHE A 11 -22.93 -10.52 -3.13
C PHE A 11 -21.66 -11.36 -2.95
N SER A 12 -21.02 -11.69 -4.07
CA SER A 12 -19.63 -12.11 -4.06
C SER A 12 -18.86 -11.01 -3.32
N PRO A 13 -18.23 -11.30 -2.17
CA PRO A 13 -17.37 -10.31 -1.54
C PRO A 13 -16.28 -10.03 -2.55
N PHE A 14 -16.21 -8.79 -3.04
CA PHE A 14 -15.02 -8.29 -3.68
C PHE A 14 -13.91 -8.48 -2.65
N LEU A 15 -13.12 -9.54 -2.81
CA LEU A 15 -11.87 -9.69 -2.09
C LEU A 15 -11.05 -8.49 -2.52
N PHE A 16 -10.91 -7.53 -1.61
CA PHE A 16 -10.09 -6.34 -1.81
C PHE A 16 -8.64 -6.80 -1.94
N GLY A 17 -8.27 -7.18 -3.16
CA GLY A 17 -6.90 -7.43 -3.56
C GLY A 17 -6.07 -6.16 -3.44
N ASP A 18 -4.80 -6.27 -3.81
CA ASP A 18 -3.84 -5.17 -3.78
C ASP A 18 -4.17 -4.15 -4.90
N GLN A 19 -5.24 -3.39 -4.68
CA GLN A 19 -6.02 -2.66 -5.67
C GLN A 19 -5.45 -1.26 -5.93
N VAL A 20 -4.13 -1.14 -6.02
CA VAL A 20 -3.49 0.05 -6.59
C VAL A 20 -3.63 -0.06 -8.09
N ASP A 21 -4.26 0.94 -8.72
CA ASP A 21 -4.26 1.07 -10.17
C ASP A 21 -3.06 1.94 -10.57
N GLU A 22 -1.98 1.31 -11.04
CA GLU A 22 -0.72 2.00 -11.34
C GLU A 22 -0.87 3.05 -12.45
N LEU A 23 -1.76 2.80 -13.41
CA LEU A 23 -2.02 3.75 -14.50
C LEU A 23 -2.70 5.01 -13.97
N GLU A 24 -3.71 4.85 -13.11
CA GLU A 24 -4.42 5.96 -12.49
C GLU A 24 -3.51 6.72 -11.53
N ASP A 25 -2.77 6.01 -10.67
CA ASP A 25 -1.85 6.62 -9.70
C ASP A 25 -0.75 7.44 -10.40
N LEU A 26 -0.16 6.91 -11.49
CA LEU A 26 0.83 7.64 -12.28
C LEU A 26 0.26 8.95 -12.83
N LEU A 27 -0.93 8.91 -13.42
CA LEU A 27 -1.55 10.09 -14.04
C LEU A 27 -2.00 11.13 -13.02
N LEU A 28 -2.46 10.70 -11.83
CA LEU A 28 -2.84 11.61 -10.75
C LEU A 28 -1.63 12.33 -10.15
N ASN A 29 -0.48 11.66 -10.08
CA ASN A 29 0.73 12.21 -9.48
C ASN A 29 1.60 13.00 -10.47
N HIS A 30 1.39 12.85 -11.78
CA HIS A 30 2.18 13.50 -12.85
C HIS A 30 1.27 14.11 -13.94
N PRO A 31 0.74 15.32 -13.72
CA PRO A 31 -0.24 15.95 -14.62
C PRO A 31 0.36 16.43 -15.97
N ASP A 32 1.69 16.41 -16.09
CA ASP A 32 2.47 16.77 -17.27
C ASP A 32 2.67 15.60 -18.25
N LEU A 33 2.15 14.42 -17.91
CA LEU A 33 2.19 13.25 -18.79
C LEU A 33 1.14 13.32 -19.89
N ILE A 34 1.55 12.87 -21.09
CA ILE A 34 0.70 12.81 -22.28
C ILE A 34 0.34 11.35 -22.57
N ILE A 35 -0.96 11.09 -22.76
CA ILE A 35 -1.49 9.77 -23.11
C ILE A 35 -1.70 9.69 -24.63
N HIS A 36 -1.25 8.59 -25.21
CA HIS A 36 -1.51 8.20 -26.59
C HIS A 36 -2.28 6.86 -26.66
N PRO A 37 -3.12 6.65 -27.70
CA PRO A 37 -3.30 7.51 -28.87
C PRO A 37 -4.21 8.74 -28.62
N GLU A 38 -5.04 8.69 -27.59
CA GLU A 38 -6.02 9.71 -27.26
C GLU A 38 -6.12 9.90 -25.75
N LYS A 39 -6.77 10.99 -25.34
CA LYS A 39 -7.05 11.21 -23.91
C LYS A 39 -8.06 10.19 -23.41
N LEU A 40 -7.73 9.63 -22.25
CA LEU A 40 -8.55 8.66 -21.54
C LEU A 40 -8.87 9.21 -20.15
N TYR A 41 -10.06 8.92 -19.68
CA TYR A 41 -10.47 9.18 -18.30
C TYR A 41 -11.04 7.93 -17.67
N LYS A 42 -10.99 7.83 -16.34
CA LYS A 42 -11.52 6.69 -15.61
C LYS A 42 -12.92 6.98 -15.10
N SER A 43 -13.87 6.08 -15.36
CA SER A 43 -15.26 6.17 -14.92
C SER A 43 -15.78 4.79 -14.58
N ASP A 44 -16.37 4.64 -13.39
CA ASP A 44 -16.88 3.35 -12.87
C ASP A 44 -15.89 2.19 -13.00
N GLY A 45 -14.59 2.48 -12.80
CA GLY A 45 -13.51 1.49 -12.89
C GLY A 45 -13.01 1.21 -14.31
N LEU A 46 -13.66 1.76 -15.35
CA LEU A 46 -13.29 1.56 -16.75
C LEU A 46 -12.54 2.78 -17.30
N TRP A 47 -11.57 2.52 -18.17
CA TRP A 47 -10.91 3.53 -18.97
C TRP A 47 -11.75 3.86 -20.22
N ILE A 48 -12.20 5.11 -20.29
CA ILE A 48 -13.10 5.63 -21.31
C ILE A 48 -12.35 6.60 -22.23
N SER A 49 -12.61 6.48 -23.52
CA SER A 49 -12.15 7.41 -24.55
C SER A 49 -12.87 8.75 -24.44
N GLU A 50 -12.13 9.86 -24.36
CA GLU A 50 -12.75 11.20 -24.44
C GLU A 50 -13.38 11.48 -25.81
N ILE A 51 -12.90 10.82 -26.87
CA ILE A 51 -13.37 11.05 -28.25
C ILE A 51 -14.67 10.31 -28.51
N THR A 52 -14.76 9.06 -28.06
CA THR A 52 -15.91 8.19 -28.37
C THR A 52 -16.90 8.04 -27.22
N ASP A 53 -16.53 8.49 -26.01
CA ASP A 53 -17.29 8.31 -24.77
C ASP A 53 -17.64 6.84 -24.49
N ALA A 54 -16.73 5.94 -24.90
CA ALA A 54 -16.89 4.49 -24.80
C ALA A 54 -15.65 3.83 -24.20
N PRO A 55 -15.78 2.61 -23.61
CA PRO A 55 -14.64 1.88 -23.06
C PRO A 55 -13.56 1.62 -24.11
N PHE A 56 -12.35 2.09 -23.82
CA PHE A 56 -11.25 2.06 -24.77
C PHE A 56 -10.72 0.65 -25.01
N THR A 57 -10.36 0.33 -26.25
CA THR A 57 -9.68 -0.91 -26.61
C THR A 57 -8.48 -0.56 -27.49
N GLY A 58 -7.28 -0.88 -27.02
CA GLY A 58 -6.06 -0.58 -27.76
C GLY A 58 -4.81 -0.55 -26.89
N ARG A 59 -3.68 -0.26 -27.54
CA ARG A 59 -2.42 0.02 -26.86
C ARG A 59 -2.46 1.45 -26.32
N VAL A 60 -2.08 1.61 -25.06
CA VAL A 60 -1.89 2.91 -24.42
C VAL A 60 -0.41 3.10 -24.18
N GLU A 61 0.08 4.29 -24.53
CA GLU A 61 1.45 4.71 -24.28
C GLU A 61 1.44 6.08 -23.61
N ILE A 62 2.28 6.28 -22.60
CA ILE A 62 2.38 7.53 -21.86
C ILE A 62 3.79 8.08 -21.99
N TYR A 63 3.88 9.39 -22.20
CA TYR A 63 5.13 10.09 -22.45
C TYR A 63 5.25 11.33 -21.58
N LEU A 64 6.49 11.71 -21.26
CA LEU A 64 6.81 12.99 -20.61
C LEU A 64 6.87 14.11 -21.65
N GLN A 65 6.13 15.20 -21.43
CA GLN A 65 5.96 16.28 -22.40
C GLN A 65 7.24 17.08 -22.68
N ASP A 66 8.06 17.34 -21.67
CA ASP A 66 9.17 18.30 -21.74
C ASP A 66 10.52 17.67 -22.11
N VAL A 67 10.64 16.34 -22.11
CA VAL A 67 11.91 15.64 -22.33
C VAL A 67 11.75 14.60 -23.45
N SER A 68 12.18 14.99 -24.65
CA SER A 68 12.53 14.08 -25.77
C SER A 68 11.50 13.01 -26.20
N ASN A 69 10.20 13.16 -25.89
CA ASN A 69 9.21 12.09 -26.03
C ASN A 69 9.68 10.80 -25.33
N LYS A 70 10.15 10.91 -24.09
CA LYS A 70 10.51 9.76 -23.29
C LYS A 70 9.25 8.98 -22.91
N LYS A 71 9.17 7.71 -23.33
CA LYS A 71 8.10 6.79 -22.93
C LYS A 71 8.25 6.44 -21.45
N VAL A 72 7.17 6.64 -20.69
CA VAL A 72 7.07 6.42 -19.25
C VAL A 72 6.31 5.14 -18.94
N LEU A 73 5.24 4.86 -19.68
CA LEU A 73 4.42 3.68 -19.47
C LEU A 73 3.87 3.16 -20.79
N GLU A 74 3.70 1.85 -20.90
CA GLU A 74 2.89 1.22 -21.93
C GLU A 74 2.06 0.06 -21.38
N CYS A 75 0.81 -0.02 -21.83
CA CYS A 75 -0.09 -1.11 -21.47
C CYS A 75 -1.13 -1.34 -22.57
N THR A 76 -1.99 -2.34 -22.38
CA THR A 76 -3.09 -2.62 -23.29
C THR A 76 -4.39 -2.63 -22.50
N LEU A 77 -5.38 -1.96 -23.06
CA LEU A 77 -6.73 -1.91 -22.53
C LEU A 77 -7.66 -2.70 -23.46
N VAL A 78 -8.57 -3.48 -22.90
CA VAL A 78 -9.62 -4.20 -23.61
C VAL A 78 -10.95 -3.88 -22.94
N LYS A 79 -11.86 -3.22 -23.66
CA LYS A 79 -13.15 -2.74 -23.12
C LYS A 79 -12.98 -1.92 -21.83
N GLY A 80 -11.97 -1.07 -21.79
CA GLY A 80 -11.65 -0.19 -20.65
C GLY A 80 -10.93 -0.86 -19.49
N LEU A 81 -10.63 -2.17 -19.55
CA LEU A 81 -9.90 -2.90 -18.52
C LEU A 81 -8.45 -3.17 -18.95
N LYS A 82 -7.49 -3.10 -18.03
CA LYS A 82 -6.09 -3.48 -18.29
C LYS A 82 -6.02 -4.98 -18.61
N HIS A 83 -5.33 -5.32 -19.70
CA HIS A 83 -5.22 -6.69 -20.19
C HIS A 83 -3.92 -6.88 -20.96
N GLY A 84 -3.12 -7.87 -20.58
CA GLY A 84 -1.79 -8.12 -21.11
C GLY A 84 -0.68 -7.45 -20.30
N ILE A 85 0.49 -7.30 -20.93
CA ILE A 85 1.70 -6.82 -20.26
C ILE A 85 1.56 -5.32 -19.94
N PHE A 86 1.88 -4.98 -18.70
CA PHE A 86 2.02 -3.62 -18.19
C PHE A 86 3.49 -3.32 -17.93
N ILE A 87 3.96 -2.19 -18.43
CA ILE A 87 5.34 -1.74 -18.25
C ILE A 87 5.33 -0.25 -17.88
N GLN A 88 5.90 0.09 -16.73
CA GLN A 88 6.33 1.42 -16.37
C GLN A 88 7.86 1.44 -16.34
N TYR A 89 8.47 2.39 -17.05
CA TYR A 89 9.92 2.47 -17.17
C TYR A 89 10.50 3.23 -15.97
N TYR A 90 11.52 2.64 -15.34
CA TYR A 90 12.23 3.27 -14.24
C TYR A 90 12.95 4.55 -14.72
N ASP A 91 12.78 5.62 -13.95
CA ASP A 91 13.54 6.85 -14.12
C ASP A 91 13.85 7.44 -12.75
N HIS A 92 15.14 7.47 -12.44
CA HIS A 92 15.61 8.06 -11.20
C HIS A 92 15.37 9.58 -11.11
N LEU A 93 15.57 10.31 -12.22
CA LEU A 93 15.49 11.78 -12.23
C LEU A 93 14.04 12.25 -12.10
N GLU A 94 13.15 11.59 -12.84
CA GLU A 94 11.71 11.89 -12.85
C GLU A 94 10.95 11.19 -11.71
N LYS A 95 11.66 10.41 -10.89
CA LYS A 95 11.13 9.65 -9.75
C LYS A 95 10.09 8.59 -10.11
N PHE A 96 10.23 7.98 -11.29
CA PHE A 96 9.40 6.86 -11.71
C PHE A 96 9.97 5.53 -11.23
N SER A 97 9.17 4.75 -10.51
CA SER A 97 9.48 3.34 -10.25
C SER A 97 9.40 2.54 -11.55
N GLY A 98 10.23 1.50 -11.68
CA GLY A 98 10.08 0.53 -12.75
C GLY A 98 9.04 -0.50 -12.34
N ILE A 99 8.04 -0.76 -13.18
CA ILE A 99 7.00 -1.76 -12.88
C ILE A 99 6.82 -2.64 -14.11
N ILE A 100 6.85 -3.95 -13.93
CA ILE A 100 6.48 -4.90 -14.98
C ILE A 100 5.62 -6.00 -14.41
N GLY A 101 4.54 -6.30 -15.11
CA GLY A 101 3.58 -7.31 -14.68
C GLY A 101 2.56 -7.65 -15.76
N LEU A 102 1.71 -8.61 -15.44
CA LEU A 102 0.61 -9.04 -16.31
C LEU A 102 -0.72 -8.66 -15.67
N TYR A 103 -1.57 -8.03 -16.47
CA TYR A 103 -2.98 -7.83 -16.16
C TYR A 103 -3.86 -8.80 -16.94
N MET A 104 -4.91 -9.32 -16.31
CA MET A 104 -6.00 -10.05 -16.95
C MET A 104 -7.32 -9.46 -16.46
N GLU A 105 -7.98 -8.67 -17.31
CA GLU A 105 -9.26 -8.02 -16.97
C GLU A 105 -9.18 -7.20 -15.66
N ASP A 106 -8.19 -6.30 -15.59
CA ASP A 106 -7.84 -5.49 -14.41
C ASP A 106 -7.35 -6.26 -13.17
N MET A 107 -7.19 -7.58 -13.25
CA MET A 107 -6.58 -8.38 -12.17
C MET A 107 -5.09 -8.60 -12.43
N LYS A 108 -4.27 -8.41 -11.39
CA LYS A 108 -2.85 -8.76 -11.42
C LYS A 108 -2.68 -10.27 -11.50
N GLU A 109 -1.86 -10.72 -12.43
CA GLU A 109 -1.54 -12.14 -12.64
C GLU A 109 -0.03 -12.38 -12.69
N GLY A 110 0.37 -13.58 -12.27
CA GLY A 110 1.75 -14.04 -12.40
C GLY A 110 2.74 -13.21 -11.59
N GLY A 111 3.99 -13.14 -12.08
CA GLY A 111 5.06 -12.41 -11.41
C GLY A 111 5.04 -10.93 -11.73
N TRP A 112 4.96 -10.10 -10.69
CA TRP A 112 5.11 -8.65 -10.75
C TRP A 112 6.46 -8.24 -10.18
N VAL A 113 7.16 -7.36 -10.88
CA VAL A 113 8.46 -6.83 -10.47
C VAL A 113 8.37 -5.31 -10.37
N ILE A 114 8.83 -4.78 -9.24
CA ILE A 114 8.92 -3.35 -8.95
C ILE A 114 10.38 -3.01 -8.66
N THR A 115 10.91 -2.00 -9.34
CA THR A 115 12.27 -1.50 -9.20
C THR A 115 12.24 -0.08 -8.65
N GLU A 116 12.91 0.14 -7.52
CA GLU A 116 12.98 1.42 -6.82
C GLU A 116 14.40 1.73 -6.37
N PRO A 117 14.75 3.00 -6.09
CA PRO A 117 16.01 3.32 -5.43
C PRO A 117 16.06 2.73 -4.02
N MET A 118 17.21 2.16 -3.62
CA MET A 118 17.38 1.52 -2.31
C MET A 118 17.07 2.46 -1.12
N GLU A 119 17.52 3.71 -1.22
CA GLU A 119 17.39 4.72 -0.16
C GLU A 119 16.09 5.53 -0.25
N GLY A 120 15.18 5.14 -1.16
CA GLY A 120 14.01 5.93 -1.49
C GLY A 120 14.35 7.20 -2.29
N TRP A 121 13.34 8.03 -2.51
CA TRP A 121 13.39 9.16 -3.45
C TRP A 121 13.96 10.48 -2.87
N ALA A 122 14.35 10.50 -1.59
CA ALA A 122 14.58 11.73 -0.83
C ALA A 122 16.03 12.24 -0.82
N ASN A 123 17.04 11.42 -1.17
CA ASN A 123 18.45 11.72 -0.87
C ASN A 123 19.43 11.44 -2.02
N THR A 124 19.12 11.81 -3.26
CA THR A 124 20.04 11.58 -4.38
C THR A 124 20.49 12.86 -5.04
N THR A 125 21.77 13.19 -4.87
CA THR A 125 22.44 14.16 -5.73
C THR A 125 22.71 13.53 -7.12
N PRO A 126 22.67 14.30 -8.21
CA PRO A 126 22.84 13.78 -9.58
C PRO A 126 24.17 13.06 -9.86
N LEU A 127 25.16 13.20 -8.96
CA LEU A 127 26.50 12.61 -9.12
C LEU A 127 26.58 11.13 -8.69
N GLU A 128 25.52 10.58 -8.10
CA GLU A 128 25.47 9.22 -7.54
C GLU A 128 24.62 8.26 -8.41
N LEU A 129 24.71 8.38 -9.74
CA LEU A 129 23.94 7.57 -10.72
C LEU A 129 24.27 6.06 -10.72
N THR A 130 25.13 5.59 -9.82
CA THR A 130 25.48 4.17 -9.62
C THR A 130 24.73 3.50 -8.46
N LYS A 131 23.73 4.16 -7.86
CA LYS A 131 23.04 3.62 -6.68
C LYS A 131 22.41 2.25 -6.90
N ASN A 132 22.53 1.42 -5.88
CA ASN A 132 21.89 0.11 -5.76
C ASN A 132 20.37 0.27 -5.90
N HIS A 133 19.74 -0.68 -6.61
CA HIS A 133 18.30 -0.74 -6.76
C HIS A 133 17.72 -1.79 -5.82
N LYS A 134 16.54 -1.51 -5.29
CA LYS A 134 15.69 -2.49 -4.61
C LYS A 134 14.74 -3.08 -5.64
N ILE A 135 14.73 -4.40 -5.77
CA ILE A 135 13.86 -5.14 -6.67
C ILE A 135 12.88 -5.94 -5.81
N THR A 136 11.60 -5.62 -5.92
CA THR A 136 10.53 -6.35 -5.26
C THR A 136 9.84 -7.24 -6.28
N TYR A 137 9.80 -8.54 -6.01
CA TYR A 137 9.03 -9.52 -6.77
C TYR A 137 7.85 -10.00 -5.93
N ILE A 138 6.64 -10.03 -6.51
CA ILE A 138 5.45 -10.59 -5.88
C ILE A 138 4.68 -11.42 -6.92
N SER A 139 4.33 -12.66 -6.57
CA SER A 139 3.41 -13.47 -7.38
C SER A 139 1.95 -13.16 -7.09
N TYR A 140 1.12 -13.15 -8.13
CA TYR A 140 -0.32 -12.95 -8.07
C TYR A 140 -1.10 -14.05 -8.79
N ARG A 141 -2.31 -14.30 -8.31
CA ARG A 141 -3.33 -15.13 -8.92
C ARG A 141 -4.71 -14.56 -8.60
N ASP A 142 -5.53 -14.37 -9.63
CA ASP A 142 -6.88 -13.79 -9.53
C ASP A 142 -6.88 -12.43 -8.81
N GLY A 143 -5.86 -11.59 -9.08
CA GLY A 143 -5.68 -10.28 -8.45
C GLY A 143 -5.24 -10.30 -6.98
N LEU A 144 -5.01 -11.47 -6.40
CA LEU A 144 -4.55 -11.64 -5.03
C LEU A 144 -3.09 -12.07 -4.99
N ARG A 145 -2.35 -11.61 -3.98
CA ARG A 145 -0.97 -12.07 -3.75
C ARG A 145 -1.00 -13.57 -3.45
N ASP A 146 -0.33 -14.36 -4.28
CA ASP A 146 -0.36 -15.81 -4.18
C ASP A 146 0.89 -16.42 -4.80
N GLY A 147 1.71 -17.05 -3.97
CA GLY A 147 3.04 -17.52 -4.35
C GLY A 147 4.14 -16.75 -3.63
N SER A 148 5.31 -16.65 -4.27
CA SER A 148 6.50 -16.12 -3.62
C SER A 148 6.51 -14.59 -3.60
N VAL A 149 7.12 -14.05 -2.55
CA VAL A 149 7.53 -12.65 -2.47
C VAL A 149 9.01 -12.60 -2.16
N LYS A 150 9.72 -11.69 -2.82
CA LYS A 150 11.14 -11.42 -2.57
C LYS A 150 11.41 -9.93 -2.65
N VAL A 151 12.29 -9.42 -1.79
CA VAL A 151 12.78 -8.04 -1.87
C VAL A 151 14.31 -8.08 -1.90
N SER A 152 14.86 -8.01 -3.12
CA SER A 152 16.28 -8.22 -3.41
C SER A 152 16.84 -9.38 -2.57
N ASP A 153 17.94 -9.15 -1.85
CA ASP A 153 18.55 -10.12 -0.96
C ASP A 153 18.04 -10.00 0.48
N PHE A 154 17.11 -9.09 0.78
CA PHE A 154 16.73 -8.74 2.16
C PHE A 154 15.58 -9.57 2.71
N LEU A 155 14.72 -10.08 1.83
CA LEU A 155 13.50 -10.77 2.25
C LEU A 155 13.11 -11.84 1.24
N ASN A 156 12.69 -12.99 1.77
CA ASN A 156 11.93 -13.99 1.04
C ASN A 156 10.74 -14.49 1.88
N GLY A 157 9.61 -14.68 1.22
CA GLY A 157 8.39 -15.12 1.89
C GLY A 157 7.39 -15.70 0.91
N ARG A 158 6.20 -15.99 1.43
CA ARG A 158 5.10 -16.55 0.64
C ARG A 158 3.75 -15.97 1.07
N TYR A 159 2.92 -15.72 0.07
CA TYR A 159 1.51 -15.45 0.23
C TYR A 159 0.67 -16.65 -0.25
N PHE A 160 -0.50 -16.81 0.35
CA PHE A 160 -1.56 -17.68 -0.13
C PHE A 160 -2.88 -16.94 -0.01
N ASN A 161 -3.59 -16.78 -1.14
CA ASN A 161 -4.87 -16.09 -1.20
C ASN A 161 -4.87 -14.70 -0.51
N GLY A 162 -3.84 -13.90 -0.78
CA GLY A 162 -3.67 -12.55 -0.23
C GLY A 162 -3.05 -12.48 1.18
N LYS A 163 -2.90 -13.61 1.89
CA LYS A 163 -2.41 -13.65 3.27
C LYS A 163 -0.98 -14.19 3.38
N LYS A 164 -0.17 -13.65 4.30
CA LYS A 164 1.16 -14.18 4.61
C LYS A 164 1.02 -15.59 5.17
N THR A 165 1.84 -16.52 4.69
CA THR A 165 1.84 -17.91 5.16
C THR A 165 3.24 -18.50 5.15
N GLY A 166 3.45 -19.52 6.00
CA GLY A 166 4.69 -20.28 6.05
C GLY A 166 5.86 -19.48 6.61
N THR A 167 7.06 -19.91 6.25
CA THR A 167 8.28 -19.29 6.76
C THR A 167 8.73 -18.13 5.89
N TRP A 168 9.02 -17.01 6.55
CA TRP A 168 9.60 -15.81 5.97
C TRP A 168 11.00 -15.62 6.56
N PHE A 169 11.98 -15.33 5.72
CA PHE A 169 13.33 -15.00 6.20
C PHE A 169 13.70 -13.57 5.81
N PHE A 170 14.48 -12.97 6.69
CA PHE A 170 15.01 -11.62 6.55
C PHE A 170 16.53 -11.68 6.70
N PHE A 171 17.22 -10.92 5.86
CA PHE A 171 18.68 -10.89 5.76
C PHE A 171 19.12 -9.43 5.97
N ASN A 172 19.19 -9.02 7.23
CA ASN A 172 19.51 -7.64 7.60
C ASN A 172 21.02 -7.40 7.78
N ASP A 173 21.85 -8.43 7.65
CA ASP A 173 23.31 -8.31 7.67
C ASP A 173 23.81 -7.93 6.26
N SER A 174 24.39 -6.73 6.15
CA SER A 174 24.91 -6.21 4.88
C SER A 174 26.12 -7.01 4.37
N ASP A 175 26.87 -7.62 5.28
CA ASP A 175 28.13 -8.30 5.01
C ASP A 175 27.89 -9.79 4.73
N ASN A 176 26.82 -10.38 5.29
CA ASN A 176 26.47 -11.80 5.15
C ASN A 176 25.04 -12.02 4.66
N LYS A 177 24.79 -11.75 3.37
CA LYS A 177 23.46 -11.84 2.75
C LYS A 177 22.89 -13.25 2.60
N ASP A 178 23.72 -14.29 2.74
CA ASP A 178 23.27 -15.68 2.61
C ASP A 178 22.75 -16.26 3.93
N ILE A 179 22.91 -15.53 5.04
CA ILE A 179 22.51 -15.97 6.38
C ILE A 179 21.36 -15.11 6.86
N TRP A 180 20.23 -15.75 7.13
CA TRP A 180 19.08 -15.04 7.67
C TRP A 180 19.36 -14.58 9.11
N THR A 181 18.90 -13.38 9.42
CA THR A 181 19.02 -12.73 10.73
C THR A 181 17.69 -12.77 11.50
N GLU A 182 16.57 -12.84 10.79
CA GLU A 182 15.25 -13.03 11.39
C GLU A 182 14.44 -14.00 10.55
N LYS A 183 13.62 -14.79 11.24
CA LYS A 183 12.77 -15.81 10.64
C LYS A 183 11.40 -15.76 11.30
N HIS A 184 10.36 -15.56 10.50
CA HIS A 184 8.97 -15.54 10.94
C HIS A 184 8.21 -16.75 10.42
N TYR A 185 7.28 -17.25 11.21
CA TYR A 185 6.30 -18.26 10.79
C TYR A 185 4.90 -17.65 10.87
N TYR A 186 4.25 -17.54 9.71
CA TYR A 186 2.92 -16.99 9.58
C TYR A 186 1.88 -18.07 9.25
N ASP A 187 0.70 -17.93 9.82
CA ASP A 187 -0.52 -18.61 9.38
C ASP A 187 -1.62 -17.57 9.16
N GLU A 188 -2.12 -17.46 7.93
CA GLU A 188 -3.15 -16.48 7.55
C GLU A 188 -2.93 -15.05 8.09
N ASP A 189 -1.74 -14.48 7.86
CA ASP A 189 -1.27 -13.18 8.40
C ASP A 189 -0.98 -13.13 9.92
N GLU A 190 -1.31 -14.17 10.69
CA GLU A 190 -0.97 -14.27 12.11
C GLU A 190 0.48 -14.72 12.30
N LEU A 191 1.28 -13.93 13.01
CA LEU A 191 2.64 -14.31 13.39
C LEU A 191 2.58 -15.29 14.57
N LEU A 192 2.84 -16.56 14.30
CA LEU A 192 2.78 -17.61 15.32
C LEU A 192 4.11 -17.77 16.08
N GLN A 193 5.23 -17.59 15.36
CA GLN A 193 6.57 -17.74 15.92
C GLN A 193 7.57 -16.86 15.19
N ASN A 194 8.57 -16.36 15.91
CA ASN A 194 9.76 -15.74 15.35
C ASN A 194 11.06 -16.29 15.98
N GLU A 195 12.14 -16.24 15.21
CA GLU A 195 13.50 -16.53 15.65
C GLU A 195 14.41 -15.40 15.16
N CYS A 196 15.29 -14.90 16.03
CA CYS A 196 16.23 -13.84 15.68
C CYS A 196 17.66 -14.24 16.02
N ARG A 197 18.59 -13.82 15.16
CA ARG A 197 20.01 -14.17 15.26
C ARG A 197 20.87 -12.95 14.93
N GLU A 198 21.97 -12.83 15.66
CA GLU A 198 23.01 -11.86 15.40
C GLU A 198 24.27 -12.58 14.90
N ILE A 199 24.97 -11.96 13.96
CA ILE A 199 26.22 -12.46 13.41
C ILE A 199 27.33 -11.51 13.87
N ILE A 200 28.31 -12.04 14.61
CA ILE A 200 29.45 -11.27 15.13
C ILE A 200 30.72 -12.03 14.77
N ASP A 201 31.59 -11.40 13.98
CA ASP A 201 32.85 -11.98 13.50
C ASP A 201 32.65 -13.37 12.85
N GLY A 202 31.56 -13.53 12.09
CA GLY A 202 31.18 -14.79 11.42
C GLY A 202 30.54 -15.84 12.33
N ASN A 203 30.36 -15.58 13.63
CA ASN A 203 29.70 -16.48 14.56
C ASN A 203 28.22 -16.12 14.75
N ILE A 204 27.36 -17.13 14.86
CA ILE A 204 25.90 -16.97 14.95
C ILE A 204 25.46 -17.07 16.42
N PHE A 205 24.75 -16.05 16.90
CA PHE A 205 24.19 -15.98 18.25
C PHE A 205 22.67 -15.85 18.19
N ASN A 206 21.96 -16.74 18.86
CA ASN A 206 20.51 -16.58 19.02
C ASN A 206 20.23 -15.38 19.93
N MET A 207 19.23 -14.59 19.56
CA MET A 207 18.83 -13.39 20.27
C MET A 207 17.32 -13.33 20.40
N ASP A 208 16.87 -12.74 21.51
CA ASP A 208 15.46 -12.41 21.70
C ASP A 208 15.00 -11.38 20.64
N CYS A 209 13.87 -11.64 19.98
CA CYS A 209 13.41 -10.83 18.87
C CYS A 209 12.98 -9.42 19.29
N ASP A 210 12.46 -9.22 20.50
CA ASP A 210 12.12 -7.88 20.98
C ASP A 210 13.38 -7.04 21.21
N LYS A 211 14.46 -7.66 21.69
CA LYS A 211 15.78 -7.01 21.77
C LYS A 211 16.37 -6.75 20.39
N TYR A 212 16.24 -7.69 19.46
CA TYR A 212 16.71 -7.54 18.08
C TYR A 212 16.02 -6.35 17.40
N ALA A 213 14.69 -6.26 17.47
CA ALA A 213 13.90 -5.20 16.85
C ALA A 213 14.21 -3.79 17.40
N LYS A 214 14.64 -3.69 18.66
CA LYS A 214 15.11 -2.42 19.25
C LYS A 214 16.48 -2.00 18.72
N LYS A 215 17.31 -2.97 18.31
CA LYS A 215 18.66 -2.74 17.80
C LYS A 215 18.68 -2.56 16.28
N TYR A 216 17.81 -3.27 15.56
CA TYR A 216 17.74 -3.31 14.10
C TYR A 216 16.30 -3.13 13.63
N THR A 217 16.06 -2.13 12.77
CA THR A 217 14.71 -1.77 12.29
C THR A 217 14.38 -2.34 10.89
N GLY A 218 15.33 -3.03 10.25
CA GLY A 218 15.30 -3.35 8.82
C GLY A 218 14.11 -4.20 8.36
N SER A 219 13.79 -5.27 9.07
CA SER A 219 12.72 -6.20 8.70
C SER A 219 11.32 -5.61 8.84
N ARG A 220 11.07 -4.86 9.92
CA ARG A 220 9.81 -4.12 10.12
C ARG A 220 9.56 -3.12 8.99
N TYR A 221 10.61 -2.39 8.60
CA TYR A 221 10.54 -1.46 7.48
C TYR A 221 10.13 -2.15 6.17
N LEU A 222 10.72 -3.31 5.86
CA LEU A 222 10.36 -4.10 4.67
C LEU A 222 8.91 -4.61 4.73
N LEU A 223 8.44 -5.07 5.89
CA LEU A 223 7.06 -5.52 6.07
C LEU A 223 6.06 -4.38 5.86
N ILE A 224 6.34 -3.18 6.38
CA ILE A 224 5.49 -1.99 6.17
C ILE A 224 5.47 -1.58 4.69
N GLN A 225 6.59 -1.68 3.98
CA GLN A 225 6.61 -1.42 2.54
C GLN A 225 5.74 -2.39 1.75
N LEU A 226 5.80 -3.68 2.09
CA LEU A 226 4.96 -4.70 1.45
C LEU A 226 3.49 -4.56 1.86
N ASP A 227 3.21 -4.13 3.08
CA ASP A 227 1.86 -4.01 3.62
C ASP A 227 1.69 -2.68 4.37
N PRO A 228 1.42 -1.57 3.65
CA PRO A 228 1.29 -0.24 4.27
C PRO A 228 0.15 -0.16 5.30
N LYS A 229 -0.81 -1.09 5.26
CA LYS A 229 -1.89 -1.15 6.25
C LYS A 229 -1.35 -1.50 7.64
N MET A 230 -0.19 -2.18 7.74
CA MET A 230 0.49 -2.44 9.01
C MET A 230 0.85 -1.14 9.73
N ALA A 231 1.43 -0.16 9.03
CA ALA A 231 1.75 1.15 9.62
C ALA A 231 0.49 1.89 10.10
N LYS A 232 -0.64 1.74 9.39
CA LYS A 232 -1.92 2.33 9.81
C LYS A 232 -2.47 1.63 11.06
N LYS A 233 -2.38 0.30 11.14
CA LYS A 233 -2.80 -0.48 12.32
C LYS A 233 -1.95 -0.12 13.55
N GLU A 234 -0.64 0.00 13.39
CA GLU A 234 0.27 0.41 14.47
C GLU A 234 0.00 1.84 14.93
N LYS A 235 -0.21 2.78 14.01
CA LYS A 235 -0.59 4.16 14.36
C LYS A 235 -1.96 4.22 15.06
N ILE A 236 -2.86 3.28 14.76
CA ILE A 236 -4.16 3.13 15.44
C ILE A 236 -3.99 2.47 16.81
N GLU A 237 -3.10 1.48 16.96
CA GLU A 237 -2.78 0.84 18.25
C GLU A 237 -2.01 1.78 19.19
N GLU A 238 -1.14 2.64 18.66
CA GLU A 238 -0.51 3.75 19.39
C GLU A 238 -1.50 4.91 19.68
N SER A 239 -2.64 4.95 18.99
CA SER A 239 -3.64 5.99 19.21
C SER A 239 -4.62 5.63 20.33
N LYS A 240 -4.67 6.50 21.34
CA LYS A 240 -5.48 6.33 22.54
C LYS A 240 -6.98 6.32 22.21
N ARG A 241 -7.61 5.15 22.34
CA ARG A 241 -9.08 4.98 22.30
C ARG A 241 -9.68 5.52 23.58
N ILE A 242 -10.68 6.38 23.43
CA ILE A 242 -11.39 6.99 24.57
C ILE A 242 -12.88 6.96 24.35
N VAL A 243 -13.64 6.94 25.44
CA VAL A 243 -15.09 7.03 25.40
C VAL A 243 -15.52 8.46 25.71
N ILE A 244 -16.30 9.07 24.81
CA ILE A 244 -16.90 10.40 25.01
C ILE A 244 -18.42 10.33 24.85
N GLN A 245 -19.14 11.29 25.44
CA GLN A 245 -20.60 11.34 25.30
C GLN A 245 -21.03 12.22 24.12
N ASP A 246 -22.02 11.73 23.37
CA ASP A 246 -22.73 12.53 22.38
C ASP A 246 -23.66 13.55 23.06
N VAL A 247 -24.26 14.46 22.28
CA VAL A 247 -25.18 15.50 22.78
C VAL A 247 -26.46 14.92 23.44
N ASN A 248 -26.76 13.64 23.22
CA ASN A 248 -27.89 12.93 23.82
C ASN A 248 -27.46 12.07 25.03
N GLY A 249 -26.20 12.18 25.47
CA GLY A 249 -25.66 11.43 26.61
C GLY A 249 -25.26 9.99 26.30
N ARG A 250 -25.18 9.57 25.03
CA ARG A 250 -24.74 8.23 24.63
C ARG A 250 -23.22 8.14 24.63
N ASN A 251 -22.67 7.11 25.24
CA ASN A 251 -21.24 6.82 25.21
C ASN A 251 -20.81 6.34 23.82
N VAL A 252 -19.77 6.94 23.25
CA VAL A 252 -19.21 6.62 21.94
C VAL A 252 -17.70 6.46 22.09
N GLU A 253 -17.18 5.32 21.65
CA GLU A 253 -15.74 5.09 21.56
C GLU A 253 -15.18 5.78 20.32
N ILE A 254 -14.12 6.57 20.50
CA ILE A 254 -13.42 7.30 19.44
C ILE A 254 -11.92 7.11 19.57
N ILE A 255 -11.21 7.30 18.45
CA ILE A 255 -9.75 7.41 18.43
C ILE A 255 -9.39 8.89 18.61
N ALA A 256 -8.75 9.23 19.74
CA ALA A 256 -8.54 10.64 20.13
C ALA A 256 -7.76 11.46 19.08
N ASN A 257 -6.69 10.87 18.52
CA ASN A 257 -5.86 11.50 17.49
C ASN A 257 -6.62 11.77 16.18
N GLU A 258 -7.32 10.76 15.65
CA GLU A 258 -8.10 10.89 14.42
C GLU A 258 -9.22 11.92 14.58
N PHE A 259 -9.93 11.85 15.72
CA PHE A 259 -11.02 12.77 16.01
C PHE A 259 -10.53 14.21 16.20
N LEU A 260 -9.38 14.41 16.86
CA LEU A 260 -8.75 15.72 16.98
C LEU A 260 -8.29 16.26 15.63
N GLY A 261 -7.71 15.40 14.77
CA GLY A 261 -7.32 15.75 13.40
C GLY A 261 -8.51 16.19 12.55
N HIS A 262 -9.60 15.40 12.59
CA HIS A 262 -10.87 15.73 11.94
C HIS A 262 -11.43 17.08 12.43
N ILE A 263 -11.49 17.29 13.75
CA ILE A 263 -11.94 18.55 14.34
C ILE A 263 -11.06 19.73 13.90
N LYS A 264 -9.73 19.56 13.87
CA LYS A 264 -8.82 20.62 13.42
C LYS A 264 -9.06 20.99 11.96
N HIS A 265 -9.32 20.01 11.10
CA HIS A 265 -9.48 20.22 9.66
C HIS A 265 -10.87 20.77 9.29
N TYR A 266 -11.95 20.15 9.78
CA TYR A 266 -13.32 20.46 9.34
C TYR A 266 -14.07 21.41 10.28
N HIS A 267 -13.61 21.56 11.52
CA HIS A 267 -14.24 22.39 12.55
C HIS A 267 -13.27 23.45 13.03
N THR A 268 -12.95 24.44 12.19
CA THR A 268 -12.00 25.52 12.55
C THR A 268 -12.59 26.59 13.49
N ARG A 269 -13.92 26.65 13.64
CA ARG A 269 -14.63 27.63 14.50
C ARG A 269 -14.59 27.23 15.98
N LYS A 270 -14.60 28.23 16.89
CA LYS A 270 -14.56 28.02 18.36
C LYS A 270 -15.65 27.07 18.88
N MET A 271 -16.85 27.11 18.27
CA MET A 271 -17.93 26.17 18.58
C MET A 271 -18.60 25.67 17.30
N SER A 272 -18.82 24.36 17.21
CA SER A 272 -19.61 23.71 16.16
C SER A 272 -20.26 22.42 16.67
N ILE A 273 -21.19 21.88 15.88
CA ILE A 273 -21.73 20.54 16.08
C ILE A 273 -21.15 19.63 14.99
N HIS A 274 -20.45 18.58 15.41
CA HIS A 274 -20.00 17.50 14.53
C HIS A 274 -21.03 16.38 14.55
N LYS A 275 -21.33 15.78 13.40
CA LYS A 275 -22.23 14.63 13.29
C LYS A 275 -21.55 13.51 12.52
N GLU A 276 -21.48 12.34 13.12
CA GLU A 276 -20.82 11.18 12.52
C GLU A 276 -21.40 9.88 13.07
N ARG A 277 -21.64 8.89 12.19
CA ARG A 277 -22.17 7.55 12.53
C ARG A 277 -23.46 7.58 13.37
N GLY A 278 -24.31 8.58 13.12
CA GLY A 278 -25.58 8.77 13.85
C GLY A 278 -25.46 9.44 15.22
N TYR A 279 -24.25 9.82 15.64
CA TYR A 279 -23.98 10.58 16.86
C TYR A 279 -23.72 12.05 16.54
N ALA A 280 -23.94 12.92 17.52
CA ALA A 280 -23.63 14.34 17.41
C ALA A 280 -22.79 14.80 18.60
N PHE A 281 -21.74 15.58 18.35
CA PHE A 281 -20.80 16.05 19.36
C PHE A 281 -20.74 17.57 19.35
N LYS A 282 -20.77 18.17 20.55
CA LYS A 282 -20.54 19.60 20.72
C LYS A 282 -19.03 19.85 20.73
N VAL A 283 -18.50 20.32 19.61
CA VAL A 283 -17.09 20.68 19.48
C VAL A 283 -16.88 22.05 20.09
N ASN A 284 -16.25 22.10 21.26
CA ASN A 284 -15.90 23.32 21.99
C ASN A 284 -14.46 23.27 22.51
N ASP A 285 -14.00 24.34 23.14
CA ASP A 285 -12.63 24.43 23.67
C ASP A 285 -12.34 23.35 24.73
N ALA A 286 -13.33 22.95 25.53
CA ALA A 286 -13.19 21.89 26.52
C ALA A 286 -12.89 20.53 25.87
N LEU A 287 -13.67 20.15 24.84
CA LEU A 287 -13.45 18.92 24.08
C LEU A 287 -12.09 18.95 23.37
N ARG A 288 -11.72 20.07 22.74
CA ARG A 288 -10.41 20.22 22.08
C ARG A 288 -9.24 20.13 23.06
N LYS A 289 -9.39 20.67 24.27
CA LYS A 289 -8.37 20.60 25.33
C LYS A 289 -8.23 19.18 25.86
N MET A 290 -9.37 18.53 26.15
CA MET A 290 -9.39 17.13 26.58
C MET A 290 -8.70 16.23 25.55
N LEU A 291 -9.05 16.35 24.26
CA LEU A 291 -8.42 15.60 23.19
C LEU A 291 -6.91 15.88 23.11
N ARG A 292 -6.47 17.16 23.18
CA ARG A 292 -5.04 17.50 23.16
C ARG A 292 -4.25 16.87 24.30
N ASN A 293 -4.75 17.00 25.53
CA ASN A 293 -4.10 16.39 26.69
C ASN A 293 -3.97 14.87 26.53
N ILE A 294 -4.98 14.22 25.95
CA ILE A 294 -4.97 12.77 25.74
C ILE A 294 -3.95 12.36 24.67
N THR A 295 -3.66 13.23 23.71
CA THR A 295 -2.76 12.96 22.58
C THR A 295 -1.31 13.42 22.80
N GLU A 296 -1.07 14.25 23.83
CA GLU A 296 0.26 14.78 24.21
C GLU A 296 0.90 14.01 25.39
N ASP A 297 0.14 13.10 26.02
CA ASP A 297 0.60 12.10 27.02
C ASP A 297 0.98 10.77 26.35
#